data_AF-A0A0X8JD42-F1
#
_entry.id   AF-A0A0X8JD42-F1
#
_cell.length_a   1.000
_cell.length_b   1.000
_cell.length_c   1.000
_cell.angle_alpha   90.00
_cell.angle_beta   90.00
_cell.angle_gamma   90.00
#
_symmetry.space_group_name_H-M   'P 1'
#
loop_
_entity.id
_entity.type
_entity.pdbx_description
1 polymer ?
#
loop_
_entity_poly.entity_id
_entity_poly.type
_entity_poly.pdbx_seq_one_letter_code
_entity_poly.pdbx_strand_id
1 'polypeptide(L)'
;MEARTYPLHRYGRWEIDVADVEEQLDDADGSPVRAFIVINPNNPTGSYVTADDYARLVAICRRHGLPLIADEVFLDHELAACPDRVRVTGRDDVLTFSLDGLSKRLAAPHAKLAWIEVSGPAEEVAAVERRLDAVADAYLPLSRLVVTSLCVV
;
A
#
# COMPACT_ATOMS: atom_id res chain seq x y z
N MET A 1 17.10 4.32 -7.65
CA MET A 1 16.05 3.49 -7.06
C MET A 1 15.51 2.62 -8.17
N GLU A 2 15.50 1.31 -7.98
CA GLU A 2 15.10 0.33 -8.99
C GLU A 2 13.97 -0.52 -8.41
N ALA A 3 13.01 -0.94 -9.25
CA ALA A 3 11.95 -1.83 -8.84
C ALA A 3 12.40 -3.28 -9.03
N ARG A 4 12.36 -4.06 -7.94
CA ARG A 4 12.49 -5.52 -7.99
C ARG A 4 11.09 -6.12 -7.98
N THR A 5 10.80 -7.01 -8.92
CA THR A 5 9.49 -7.66 -9.03
C THR A 5 9.54 -9.04 -8.41
N TYR A 6 8.46 -9.44 -7.72
CA TYR A 6 8.23 -10.81 -7.29
C TYR A 6 7.10 -11.43 -8.12
N PRO A 7 7.11 -12.75 -8.37
CA PRO A 7 6.06 -13.42 -9.12
C PRO A 7 4.79 -13.60 -8.29
N LEU A 8 3.66 -13.70 -8.98
CA LEU A 8 2.40 -14.17 -8.42
C LEU A 8 2.09 -15.54 -9.01
N HIS A 9 1.83 -16.53 -8.16
CA HIS A 9 1.43 -17.87 -8.61
C HIS A 9 -0.08 -18.03 -8.50
N ARG A 10 -0.66 -18.84 -9.40
CA ARG A 10 -2.10 -19.09 -9.41
C ARG A 10 -2.42 -20.54 -9.04
N TYR A 11 -2.82 -20.74 -7.78
CA TYR A 11 -3.32 -22.02 -7.26
C TYR A 11 -4.76 -21.88 -6.77
N GLY A 12 -5.67 -21.53 -7.70
CA GLY A 12 -7.06 -21.16 -7.39
C GLY A 12 -7.22 -19.64 -7.30
N ARG A 13 -6.48 -18.99 -6.39
CA ARG A 13 -6.31 -17.52 -6.36
C ARG A 13 -4.87 -17.14 -6.74
N TRP A 14 -4.65 -15.85 -7.02
CA TRP A 14 -3.30 -15.32 -7.19
C TRP A 14 -2.69 -15.04 -5.82
N GLU A 15 -1.48 -15.55 -5.60
CA GLU A 15 -0.76 -15.46 -4.33
C GLU A 15 0.68 -15.00 -4.57
N ILE A 16 1.23 -14.27 -3.61
CA ILE A 16 2.61 -13.80 -3.64
C ILE A 16 3.54 -15.00 -3.44
N ASP A 17 4.56 -15.14 -4.29
CA ASP A 17 5.64 -16.07 -4.03
C ASP A 17 6.54 -15.55 -2.90
N VAL A 18 6.22 -15.97 -1.67
CA VAL A 18 6.95 -15.56 -0.48
C VAL A 18 8.40 -16.09 -0.49
N ALA A 19 8.65 -17.24 -1.11
CA ALA A 19 10.01 -17.81 -1.12
C ALA A 19 10.94 -16.95 -2.00
N ASP A 20 10.46 -16.59 -3.19
CA ASP A 20 11.18 -15.69 -4.10
C ASP A 20 11.43 -14.30 -3.47
N VAL A 21 10.42 -13.76 -2.78
CA VAL A 21 10.56 -12.50 -2.03
C VAL A 21 11.69 -12.57 -1.00
N GLU A 22 11.74 -13.64 -0.20
CA GLU A 22 12.74 -13.79 0.88
C GLU A 22 14.14 -13.94 0.30
N GLU A 23 14.29 -14.76 -0.75
CA GLU A 23 15.55 -14.92 -1.47
C GLU A 23 16.05 -13.56 -2.01
N GLN A 24 15.17 -12.77 -2.62
CA GLN A 24 15.52 -11.44 -3.11
C GLN A 24 15.92 -10.44 -2.02
N LEU A 25 15.38 -10.59 -0.80
CA LEU A 25 15.71 -9.75 0.35
C LEU A 25 17.06 -10.15 0.97
N ASP A 26 17.35 -11.44 1.01
CA ASP A 26 18.62 -11.98 1.51
C ASP A 26 19.78 -11.68 0.53
N ASP A 27 19.53 -11.73 -0.79
CA ASP A 27 20.51 -11.46 -1.84
C ASP A 27 20.69 -9.95 -2.17
N ALA A 28 20.18 -9.05 -1.33
CA ALA A 28 20.18 -7.60 -1.62
C ALA A 28 21.55 -6.90 -1.47
N ASP A 29 22.66 -7.64 -1.52
CA ASP A 29 24.03 -7.12 -1.37
C ASP A 29 24.32 -5.98 -2.35
N GLY A 30 24.65 -4.81 -1.78
CA GLY A 30 24.96 -3.58 -2.53
C GLY A 30 23.77 -2.77 -3.03
N SER A 31 22.53 -3.26 -2.93
CA SER A 31 21.32 -2.53 -3.32
C SER A 31 20.14 -2.90 -2.40
N PRO A 32 20.10 -2.36 -1.18
CA PRO A 32 19.12 -2.74 -0.17
C PRO A 32 17.70 -2.34 -0.56
N VAL A 33 16.75 -3.25 -0.32
CA VAL A 33 15.31 -2.98 -0.48
C VAL A 33 14.88 -1.94 0.56
N ARG A 34 14.03 -1.00 0.13
CA ARG A 34 13.60 0.16 0.95
C ARG A 34 12.13 0.18 1.29
N ALA A 35 11.32 -0.62 0.60
CA ALA A 35 9.89 -0.74 0.81
C ALA A 35 9.38 -2.03 0.16
N PHE A 36 8.31 -2.58 0.71
CA PHE A 36 7.52 -3.63 0.10
C PHE A 36 6.28 -3.01 -0.54
N ILE A 37 5.96 -3.32 -1.81
CA ILE A 37 4.77 -2.79 -2.48
C ILE A 37 3.78 -3.92 -2.73
N VAL A 38 2.50 -3.69 -2.40
CA VAL A 38 1.36 -4.54 -2.76
C VAL A 38 0.28 -3.70 -3.45
N ILE A 39 -0.48 -4.34 -4.33
CA ILE A 39 -1.65 -3.73 -4.98
C ILE A 39 -2.87 -4.53 -4.49
N ASN A 40 -3.79 -3.86 -3.81
CA ASN A 40 -4.90 -4.50 -3.10
C ASN A 40 -6.19 -3.66 -3.18
N PRO A 41 -7.22 -4.06 -3.95
CA PRO A 41 -7.27 -5.22 -4.84
C PRO A 41 -6.33 -5.09 -6.03
N ASN A 42 -5.77 -6.22 -6.46
CA ASN A 42 -4.74 -6.26 -7.49
C ASN A 42 -5.33 -6.08 -8.90
N ASN A 43 -4.75 -5.16 -9.67
CA ASN A 43 -4.93 -5.07 -11.12
C ASN A 43 -3.63 -5.56 -11.79
N PRO A 44 -3.65 -6.53 -12.72
CA PRO A 44 -4.79 -7.06 -13.48
C PRO A 44 -5.44 -8.34 -12.93
N THR A 45 -4.95 -8.87 -11.82
CA THR A 45 -5.31 -10.24 -11.41
C THR A 45 -6.68 -10.37 -10.74
N GLY A 46 -7.19 -9.27 -10.17
CA GLY A 46 -8.41 -9.22 -9.38
C GLY A 46 -8.30 -9.88 -8.01
N SER A 47 -7.10 -10.24 -7.55
CA SER A 47 -6.91 -10.84 -6.22
C SER A 47 -6.96 -9.80 -5.10
N TYR A 48 -7.26 -10.29 -3.90
CA TYR A 48 -7.27 -9.52 -2.68
C TYR A 48 -6.16 -10.01 -1.76
N VAL A 49 -5.62 -9.12 -0.93
CA VAL A 49 -4.79 -9.52 0.21
C VAL A 49 -5.72 -10.12 1.26
N THR A 50 -5.53 -11.40 1.57
CA THR A 50 -6.25 -12.08 2.65
C THR A 50 -5.60 -11.80 4.01
N ALA A 51 -6.28 -12.16 5.11
CA ALA A 51 -5.72 -12.07 6.44
C ALA A 51 -4.39 -12.84 6.59
N ASP A 52 -4.30 -14.03 5.98
CA ASP A 52 -3.09 -14.85 5.99
C ASP A 52 -1.97 -14.22 5.17
N ASP A 53 -2.29 -13.66 4.00
CA ASP A 53 -1.31 -12.94 3.18
C ASP A 53 -0.77 -11.73 3.94
N TYR A 54 -1.65 -10.96 4.59
CA TYR A 54 -1.26 -9.81 5.40
C TYR A 54 -0.34 -10.20 6.56
N ALA A 55 -0.65 -11.27 7.30
CA ALA A 55 0.19 -11.74 8.38
C ALA A 55 1.60 -12.11 7.91
N ARG A 56 1.72 -12.74 6.73
CA ARG A 56 3.01 -13.06 6.10
C ARG A 56 3.77 -11.80 5.68
N LEU A 57 3.09 -10.86 5.02
CA LEU A 57 3.66 -9.58 4.60
C LEU A 57 4.21 -8.79 5.79
N VAL A 58 3.43 -8.69 6.87
CA VAL A 58 3.85 -8.02 8.11
C VAL A 58 5.06 -8.71 8.71
N ALA A 59 5.10 -10.04 8.74
CA ALA A 59 6.24 -10.78 9.28
C ALA A 59 7.54 -10.49 8.48
N ILE A 60 7.45 -10.46 7.15
CA ILE A 60 8.57 -10.11 6.26
C ILE A 60 9.01 -8.66 6.51
N CYS A 61 8.06 -7.73 6.50
CA CYS A 61 8.33 -6.30 6.68
C CYS A 61 8.98 -6.03 8.04
N ARG A 62 8.49 -6.65 9.12
CA ARG A 62 9.08 -6.53 10.47
C ARG A 62 10.50 -7.06 10.53
N ARG A 63 10.74 -8.26 9.99
CA ARG A 63 12.06 -8.91 10.06
C ARG A 63 13.12 -8.10 9.31
N HIS A 64 12.75 -7.50 8.19
CA HIS A 64 13.66 -6.76 7.32
C HIS A 64 13.63 -5.23 7.53
N GLY A 65 12.80 -4.74 8.47
CA GLY A 65 12.67 -3.30 8.76
C GLY A 65 12.13 -2.50 7.56
N LEU A 66 11.22 -3.09 6.78
CA LEU A 66 10.66 -2.49 5.57
C LEU A 66 9.30 -1.84 5.86
N PRO A 67 9.06 -0.61 5.37
CA PRO A 67 7.70 -0.10 5.28
C PRO A 67 6.92 -0.83 4.18
N LEU A 68 5.61 -0.97 4.41
CA LEU A 68 4.67 -1.52 3.44
C LEU A 68 3.98 -0.37 2.68
N ILE A 69 3.89 -0.47 1.36
CA ILE A 69 3.13 0.45 0.52
C ILE A 69 2.02 -0.36 -0.14
N ALA A 70 0.77 0.05 0.07
CA ALA A 70 -0.40 -0.60 -0.50
C ALA A 70 -1.09 0.35 -1.48
N ASP A 71 -1.20 -0.02 -2.75
CA ASP A 71 -2.12 0.65 -3.68
C ASP A 71 -3.52 0.08 -3.46
N GLU A 72 -4.39 0.88 -2.84
CA GLU A 72 -5.76 0.52 -2.48
C GLU A 72 -6.83 1.25 -3.30
N VAL A 73 -6.45 1.80 -4.47
CA VAL A 73 -7.37 2.56 -5.33
C VAL A 73 -8.60 1.77 -5.80
N PHE A 74 -8.56 0.44 -5.73
CA PHE A 74 -9.65 -0.45 -6.11
C PHE A 74 -10.45 -1.01 -4.91
N LEU A 75 -10.22 -0.54 -3.68
CA LEU A 75 -10.81 -1.14 -2.49
C LEU A 75 -12.35 -1.21 -2.53
N ASP A 76 -12.99 -0.18 -3.11
CA ASP A 76 -14.44 -0.10 -3.29
C ASP A 76 -14.96 -0.88 -4.52
N HIS A 77 -14.05 -1.44 -5.35
CA HIS A 77 -14.39 -2.14 -6.60
C HIS A 77 -14.31 -3.65 -6.40
N GLU A 78 -15.36 -4.21 -5.82
CA GLU A 78 -15.46 -5.66 -5.59
C GLU A 78 -15.71 -6.42 -6.90
N LEU A 79 -14.74 -7.24 -7.33
CA LEU A 79 -14.83 -8.11 -8.50
C LEU A 79 -15.33 -9.51 -8.14
N ALA A 80 -14.96 -10.00 -6.96
CA ALA A 80 -15.36 -11.31 -6.46
C ALA A 80 -15.47 -11.30 -4.93
N ALA A 81 -16.33 -12.16 -4.39
CA ALA A 81 -16.44 -12.35 -2.96
C ALA A 81 -15.15 -12.97 -2.40
N CYS A 82 -14.53 -12.27 -1.46
CA CYS A 82 -13.36 -12.72 -0.71
C CYS A 82 -13.62 -12.38 0.77
N PRO A 83 -14.26 -13.28 1.55
CA PRO A 83 -14.72 -12.98 2.91
C PRO A 83 -13.60 -12.64 3.88
N ASP A 84 -12.39 -13.10 3.59
CA ASP A 84 -11.17 -12.97 4.38
C ASP A 84 -10.23 -11.86 3.86
N ARG A 85 -10.67 -11.05 2.89
CA ARG A 85 -9.91 -9.89 2.42
C ARG A 85 -9.71 -8.88 3.56
N VAL A 86 -8.57 -8.21 3.54
CA VAL A 86 -8.27 -7.14 4.50
C VAL A 86 -7.91 -5.85 3.78
N ARG A 87 -8.27 -4.72 4.38
CA ARG A 87 -7.61 -3.44 4.11
C ARG A 87 -6.20 -3.52 4.69
N VAL A 88 -5.18 -3.06 4.00
CA VAL A 88 -3.78 -3.14 4.48
C VAL A 88 -3.48 -2.03 5.49
N THR A 89 -4.03 -0.83 5.28
CA THR A 89 -3.87 0.31 6.21
C THR A 89 -4.78 0.25 7.43
N GLY A 90 -4.48 1.09 8.42
CA GLY A 90 -5.26 1.28 9.65
C GLY A 90 -4.80 0.39 10.80
N ARG A 91 -3.60 -0.18 10.71
CA ARG A 91 -3.00 -1.04 11.74
C ARG A 91 -1.71 -0.44 12.27
N ASP A 92 -1.34 -0.79 13.48
CA ASP A 92 -0.15 -0.30 14.19
C ASP A 92 1.06 -1.24 14.04
N ASP A 93 0.96 -2.25 13.18
CA ASP A 93 1.91 -3.35 13.11
C ASP A 93 3.28 -3.00 12.51
N VAL A 94 3.24 -2.35 11.34
CA VAL A 94 4.39 -1.92 10.52
C VAL A 94 4.04 -0.58 9.89
N LEU A 95 5.05 0.27 9.67
CA LEU A 95 4.87 1.52 8.94
C LEU A 95 4.29 1.23 7.56
N THR A 96 3.08 1.71 7.31
CA THR A 96 2.27 1.41 6.14
C THR A 96 1.81 2.69 5.47
N PHE A 97 1.97 2.77 4.16
CA PHE A 97 1.46 3.84 3.31
C PHE A 97 0.38 3.25 2.39
N SER A 98 -0.87 3.62 2.57
CA SER A 98 -1.94 3.27 1.62
C SER A 98 -2.19 4.42 0.65
N LEU A 99 -2.19 4.09 -0.64
CA LEU A 99 -2.42 5.00 -1.75
C LEU A 99 -3.84 4.81 -2.24
N ASP A 100 -4.62 5.89 -2.26
CA ASP A 100 -6.01 5.84 -2.71
C ASP A 100 -6.39 7.18 -3.38
N GLY A 101 -7.54 7.21 -4.05
CA GLY A 101 -8.04 8.40 -4.70
C GLY A 101 -9.37 8.23 -5.39
N LEU A 102 -9.90 9.35 -5.88
CA LEU A 102 -11.23 9.40 -6.49
C LEU A 102 -11.26 8.90 -7.93
N SER A 103 -10.09 8.62 -8.51
CA SER A 103 -9.94 8.28 -9.92
C SER A 103 -10.82 7.10 -10.34
N LYS A 104 -10.88 6.06 -9.51
CA LYS A 104 -11.68 4.86 -9.76
C LYS A 104 -13.06 4.94 -9.11
N ARG A 105 -13.12 5.43 -7.87
CA ARG A 105 -14.36 5.59 -7.09
C ARG A 105 -15.41 6.45 -7.82
N LEU A 106 -15.00 7.55 -8.46
CA LEU A 106 -15.91 8.48 -9.16
C LEU A 106 -15.80 8.42 -10.69
N ALA A 107 -15.06 7.44 -11.24
CA ALA A 107 -14.71 7.39 -12.66
C ALA A 107 -14.13 8.73 -13.20
N ALA A 108 -13.41 9.46 -12.35
CA ALA A 108 -12.91 10.81 -12.62
C ALA A 108 -11.37 10.89 -12.57
N PRO A 109 -10.63 10.14 -13.41
CA PRO A 109 -9.16 10.11 -13.38
C PRO A 109 -8.50 11.46 -13.75
N HIS A 110 -9.27 12.36 -14.37
CA HIS A 110 -8.85 13.71 -14.71
C HIS A 110 -8.92 14.69 -13.53
N ALA A 111 -9.63 14.34 -12.45
CA ALA A 111 -9.74 15.19 -11.27
C ALA A 111 -8.40 15.31 -10.50
N LYS A 112 -7.51 14.31 -10.65
CA LYS A 112 -6.20 14.25 -9.98
C LYS A 112 -6.29 14.43 -8.46
N LEU A 113 -7.31 13.79 -7.87
CA LEU A 113 -7.55 13.76 -6.43
C LEU A 113 -7.17 12.39 -5.87
N ALA A 114 -6.13 12.39 -5.03
CA ALA A 114 -5.58 11.21 -4.37
C ALA A 114 -4.97 11.62 -3.02
N TRP A 115 -4.75 10.65 -2.15
CA TRP A 115 -4.15 10.84 -0.84
C TRP A 115 -3.26 9.65 -0.47
N ILE A 116 -2.42 9.88 0.54
CA ILE A 116 -1.62 8.85 1.19
C ILE A 116 -2.11 8.76 2.63
N GLU A 117 -2.64 7.61 3.02
CA GLU A 117 -2.98 7.31 4.41
C GLU A 117 -1.78 6.60 5.06
N VAL A 118 -1.29 7.12 6.18
CA VAL A 118 -0.15 6.55 6.91
C VAL A 118 -0.64 5.88 8.18
N SER A 119 -0.21 4.64 8.42
CA SER A 119 -0.48 3.88 9.65
C SER A 119 0.77 3.12 10.09
N GLY A 120 0.75 2.56 11.30
CA GLY A 120 1.88 1.85 11.89
C GLY A 120 2.22 2.35 13.29
N PRO A 121 3.43 2.03 13.79
CA PRO A 121 3.89 2.51 15.09
C PRO A 121 3.86 4.04 15.19
N ALA A 122 3.26 4.57 16.25
CA ALA A 122 2.93 5.99 16.37
C ALA A 122 4.12 6.94 16.17
N GLU A 123 5.31 6.57 16.67
CA GLU A 123 6.51 7.38 16.52
C GLU A 123 6.99 7.45 15.06
N GLU A 124 6.90 6.33 14.33
CA GLU A 124 7.26 6.24 12.91
C GLU A 124 6.27 7.04 12.06
N VAL A 125 4.97 6.88 12.31
CA VAL A 125 3.90 7.64 11.64
C VAL A 125 4.13 9.14 11.82
N ALA A 126 4.31 9.61 13.06
CA ALA A 126 4.53 11.04 13.31
C ALA A 126 5.82 11.57 12.65
N ALA A 127 6.87 10.76 12.54
CA ALA A 127 8.10 11.14 11.86
C ALA A 127 7.93 11.22 10.33
N VAL A 128 7.14 10.32 9.76
CA VAL A 128 6.81 10.29 8.32
C VAL A 128 5.88 11.43 7.94
N GLU A 129 4.83 11.68 8.72
CA GLU A 129 3.88 12.78 8.47
C GLU A 129 4.61 14.13 8.39
N ARG A 130 5.52 14.43 9.33
CA ARG A 130 6.34 15.65 9.27
C ARG A 130 7.16 15.77 7.98
N ARG A 131 7.63 14.65 7.43
CA ARG A 131 8.40 14.64 6.16
C ARG A 131 7.48 14.77 4.96
N LEU A 132 6.32 14.11 4.98
CA LEU A 132 5.31 14.23 3.93
C LEU A 132 4.74 15.64 3.86
N ASP A 133 4.54 16.32 5.00
CA ASP A 133 4.13 17.73 5.04
C ASP A 133 5.16 18.63 4.34
N ALA A 134 6.45 18.44 4.61
CA ALA A 134 7.50 19.19 3.93
C ALA A 134 7.53 18.95 2.41
N VAL A 135 7.23 17.72 1.96
CA VAL A 135 7.07 17.40 0.54
C VAL A 135 5.82 18.08 -0.02
N ALA A 136 4.69 17.97 0.68
CA ALA A 136 3.42 18.55 0.27
C ALA A 136 3.54 20.07 0.07
N ASP A 137 4.17 20.77 1.03
CA ASP A 137 4.45 22.21 0.96
C ASP A 137 5.28 22.60 -0.27
N ALA A 138 6.24 21.77 -0.67
CA ALA A 138 7.05 22.00 -1.87
C ALA A 138 6.24 21.91 -3.17
N TYR A 139 5.14 21.14 -3.18
CA TYR A 139 4.30 20.92 -4.35
C TYR A 139 2.95 21.65 -4.31
N LEU A 140 2.72 22.51 -3.30
CA LEU A 140 1.47 23.25 -3.07
C LEU A 140 0.26 22.29 -2.99
N PRO A 141 -0.05 21.75 -1.81
CA PRO A 141 -1.04 20.70 -1.69
C PRO A 141 -2.44 21.20 -2.03
N LEU A 142 -3.35 20.25 -2.17
CA LEU A 142 -4.74 20.53 -2.49
C LEU A 142 -5.34 21.56 -1.53
N SER A 143 -6.12 22.50 -2.05
CA SER A 143 -6.70 23.55 -1.21
C SER A 143 -7.51 22.95 -0.06
N ARG A 144 -7.36 23.54 1.13
CA ARG A 144 -8.11 23.12 2.33
C ARG A 144 -9.63 23.10 2.09
N LEU A 145 -10.15 24.00 1.25
CA LEU A 145 -11.57 24.05 0.86
C LEU A 145 -12.04 22.75 0.20
N VAL A 146 -11.24 22.19 -0.70
CA VAL A 146 -11.58 20.92 -1.38
C VAL A 146 -11.46 19.76 -0.39
N VAL A 147 -10.42 19.73 0.44
CA VAL A 147 -10.25 18.69 1.48
C VAL A 147 -11.45 18.64 2.43
N THR A 148 -11.89 19.78 2.97
CA THR A 148 -13.05 19.84 3.88
C THR A 148 -14.35 19.43 3.22
N SER A 149 -14.47 19.60 1.90
CA SER A 149 -15.66 19.18 1.14
C SER A 149 -15.67 17.67 0.88
N LEU A 150 -14.50 17.02 0.93
CA LEU A 150 -14.33 15.58 0.73
C LEU A 150 -14.49 14.76 2.02
N CYS A 151 -14.29 15.34 3.21
CA CYS A 151 -14.51 14.67 4.51
C CYS A 151 -15.99 14.31 4.82
N VAL A 152 -16.90 14.46 3.85
CA VAL A 152 -18.31 14.04 3.92
C VAL A 152 -18.52 12.70 3.20
N VAL A 153 -17.44 12.05 2.73
CA VAL A 153 -17.45 10.72 2.10
C VAL A 153 -16.74 9.72 3.01
#